data_AF-A0A7V4JK36-F1
#
_entry.id   AF-A0A7V4JK36-F1
#
_cell.length_a   1.000
_cell.length_b   1.000
_cell.length_c   1.000
_cell.angle_alpha   90.00
_cell.angle_beta   90.00
_cell.angle_gamma   90.00
#
_symmetry.space_group_name_H-M   'P 1'
#
loop_
_entity.id
_entity.type
_entity.pdbx_description
1 polymer ?
#
loop_
_entity_poly.entity_id
_entity_poly.type
_entity_poly.pdbx_seq_one_letter_code
_entity_poly.pdbx_strand_id
1 'polypeptide(L)'
;MRNLLLILAFTTNNIYCQTIFFNPSVTLFPSLSLPACGNSNDYSVAHYPNHTPIKTIRFAFHVIQKTDGTGNFQNVSDDINFLKHLIDSCNFRFENIRPHTDPVDTPVVYDSRYRFQLDYISFYQNDSLWEGKDNLGGKVASQFIYENIILPRSDLSATQKENTLHFIIVGGGTPGGHAWYGIPVAYSRGANNPGGYYYSYTNATPVEKKYWEIFPHIIHETGHNLGLHHTFESGSCMMYNPIKCGTNNYMSYWHDCIPPVDLGLDAGKNKWSLTDCQLSQIHYNIETNANNLEKIQVQDYCEYNPSEGITIGSNEHIHWKGCKKLLGDLVIYGKLDFDCNISISSEGKIIVNSGGVLTIKQGTLLNYCGHAWKGIEVNDRGALVIDSFPYVDFPVYIKNGGTLVIRSNTTPYVRDRGFIDIESGGFFCMDSNSYVNLLGFSNVLNIHQGSQFGNNSQRVTASCVVSNPSQISQYPYNYGTINVFTDHTYIQNETLSDQRYIFGIDIFAGSNVTTLKPIGPAIIASGANVIFDAQYEITLDKGFEVQSGGQFETR
;
A
#
# COMPACT_ATOMS: atom_id res chain seq x y z
N MET A 1 7.84 -39.54 -25.78
CA MET A 1 6.91 -38.61 -26.44
C MET A 1 7.72 -37.43 -26.92
N ARG A 2 7.93 -37.33 -28.24
CA ARG A 2 8.75 -36.32 -28.92
C ARG A 2 7.84 -35.15 -29.29
N ASN A 3 8.20 -33.94 -28.86
CA ASN A 3 7.53 -32.71 -29.29
C ASN A 3 7.86 -32.45 -30.76
N LEU A 4 6.82 -32.40 -31.58
CA LEU A 4 6.87 -32.06 -33.00
C LEU A 4 6.89 -30.54 -33.12
N LEU A 5 8.03 -29.97 -33.50
CA LEU A 5 8.17 -28.56 -33.85
C LEU A 5 7.85 -28.42 -35.35
N LEU A 6 6.68 -27.84 -35.67
CA LEU A 6 6.30 -27.52 -37.04
C LEU A 6 6.86 -26.14 -37.40
N ILE A 7 7.91 -26.10 -38.23
CA ILE A 7 8.43 -24.86 -38.83
C ILE A 7 7.76 -24.71 -40.20
N LEU A 8 6.88 -23.72 -40.33
CA LEU A 8 6.39 -23.24 -41.62
C LEU A 8 7.10 -21.94 -41.96
N ALA A 9 7.96 -22.00 -42.98
CA ALA A 9 8.57 -20.84 -43.59
C ALA A 9 7.58 -20.21 -44.58
N PHE A 10 7.27 -18.92 -44.40
CA PHE A 10 6.66 -18.10 -45.44
C PHE A 10 7.49 -16.84 -45.66
N THR A 11 7.87 -16.65 -46.91
CA THR A 11 8.61 -15.51 -47.46
C THR A 11 7.69 -14.31 -47.68
N THR A 12 8.12 -13.16 -47.15
CA THR A 12 7.92 -11.79 -47.66
C THR A 12 6.61 -11.45 -48.38
N ASN A 13 5.68 -10.77 -47.69
CA ASN A 13 5.24 -9.40 -48.00
C ASN A 13 4.07 -8.99 -47.09
N ASN A 14 4.24 -7.82 -46.46
CA ASN A 14 3.31 -7.04 -45.64
C ASN A 14 1.87 -7.58 -45.49
N ILE A 15 1.60 -8.17 -44.33
CA ILE A 15 0.24 -8.33 -43.79
C ILE A 15 0.24 -7.69 -42.41
N TYR A 16 -0.58 -6.66 -42.23
CA TYR A 16 -0.91 -6.12 -40.92
C TYR A 16 -1.51 -7.24 -40.07
N CYS A 17 -0.81 -7.64 -39.02
CA CYS A 17 -1.34 -8.52 -38.00
C CYS A 17 -2.39 -7.73 -37.20
N GLN A 18 -3.64 -7.74 -37.66
CA GLN A 18 -4.76 -7.40 -36.81
C GLN A 18 -4.99 -8.58 -35.88
N THR A 19 -4.44 -8.47 -34.67
CA THR A 19 -4.91 -9.22 -33.52
C THR A 19 -6.37 -8.84 -33.30
N ILE A 20 -7.30 -9.68 -33.75
CA ILE A 20 -8.71 -9.53 -33.38
C ILE A 20 -8.80 -9.96 -31.91
N PHE A 21 -8.62 -9.00 -31.01
CA PHE A 21 -9.14 -9.12 -29.67
C PHE A 21 -10.66 -9.17 -29.80
N PHE A 22 -11.28 -10.25 -29.35
CA PHE A 22 -12.66 -10.18 -28.91
C PHE A 22 -12.68 -9.19 -27.75
N ASN A 23 -13.02 -7.95 -28.06
CA ASN A 23 -13.37 -6.95 -27.08
C ASN A 23 -14.84 -7.22 -26.78
N PRO A 24 -15.21 -7.98 -25.71
CA PRO A 24 -16.57 -7.84 -25.22
C PRO A 24 -16.72 -6.35 -24.97
N SER A 25 -17.79 -5.76 -25.47
CA SER A 25 -18.10 -4.35 -25.31
C SER A 25 -18.22 -4.07 -23.81
N VAL A 26 -17.09 -3.90 -23.13
CA VAL A 26 -17.01 -3.34 -21.79
C VAL A 26 -17.46 -1.92 -22.05
N THR A 27 -18.75 -1.68 -21.79
CA THR A 27 -19.28 -0.35 -21.58
C THR A 27 -18.25 0.38 -20.77
N LEU A 28 -17.60 1.39 -21.37
CA LEU A 28 -16.67 2.28 -20.73
C LEU A 28 -17.35 2.72 -19.44
N PHE A 29 -17.00 2.07 -18.33
CA PHE A 29 -17.42 2.53 -17.02
C PHE A 29 -16.91 3.96 -16.97
N PRO A 30 -17.77 4.94 -16.58
CA PRO A 30 -17.31 6.31 -16.43
C PRO A 30 -16.03 6.23 -15.62
N SER A 31 -14.94 6.80 -16.16
CA SER A 31 -13.67 6.86 -15.46
C SER A 31 -13.95 7.53 -14.13
N LEU A 32 -14.16 6.71 -13.09
CA LEU A 32 -14.38 7.18 -11.74
C LEU A 32 -13.12 7.97 -11.45
N SER A 33 -13.27 9.30 -11.36
CA SER A 33 -12.22 10.16 -10.86
C SER A 33 -11.84 9.56 -9.52
N LEU A 34 -10.65 8.97 -9.43
CA LEU A 34 -10.16 8.39 -8.19
C LEU A 34 -10.33 9.47 -7.11
N PRO A 35 -10.96 9.14 -5.97
CA PRO A 35 -11.40 10.13 -4.99
C PRO A 35 -10.22 10.92 -4.42
N ALA A 36 -10.57 11.97 -3.66
CA ALA A 36 -9.76 13.10 -3.19
C ALA A 36 -8.56 12.79 -2.27
N CYS A 37 -7.84 11.69 -2.48
CA CYS A 37 -6.60 11.31 -1.81
C CYS A 37 -5.39 12.19 -2.18
N GLY A 38 -5.61 13.46 -2.53
CA GLY A 38 -4.63 14.35 -3.15
C GLY A 38 -4.05 15.43 -2.23
N ASN A 39 -4.46 15.50 -0.97
CA ASN A 39 -3.94 16.49 -0.03
C ASN A 39 -2.88 15.87 0.87
N SER A 40 -1.66 16.41 0.85
CA SER A 40 -0.58 15.88 1.68
C SER A 40 -0.89 15.98 3.18
N ASN A 41 -1.63 16.99 3.64
CA ASN A 41 -1.99 17.16 5.06
C ASN A 41 -2.84 16.01 5.63
N ASP A 42 -3.51 15.23 4.77
CA ASP A 42 -4.32 14.08 5.20
C ASP A 42 -3.46 12.87 5.60
N TYR A 43 -2.13 12.98 5.45
CA TYR A 43 -1.12 11.98 5.80
C TYR A 43 -0.34 12.34 7.07
N SER A 44 -0.88 13.25 7.89
CA SER A 44 -0.33 13.64 9.20
C SER A 44 -0.05 12.43 10.08
N VAL A 45 1.18 12.38 10.60
CA VAL A 45 1.61 11.37 11.56
C VAL A 45 1.20 11.77 12.96
N ALA A 46 1.16 13.08 13.24
CA ALA A 46 0.85 13.61 14.56
C ALA A 46 -0.54 13.19 15.06
N HIS A 47 -1.53 13.09 14.18
CA HIS A 47 -2.89 12.74 14.57
C HIS A 47 -2.99 11.31 15.10
N TYR A 48 -2.33 10.35 14.43
CA TYR A 48 -2.45 8.93 14.74
C TYR A 48 -1.12 8.18 14.52
N PRO A 49 -0.08 8.44 15.34
CA PRO A 49 1.27 7.90 15.10
C PRO A 49 1.29 6.37 15.11
N ASN A 50 0.52 5.75 16.01
CA ASN A 50 0.40 4.29 16.12
C ASN A 50 -0.47 3.67 15.00
N HIS A 51 -1.18 4.48 14.20
CA HIS A 51 -1.98 4.03 13.06
C HIS A 51 -1.27 4.31 11.73
N THR A 52 -0.03 4.78 11.76
CA THR A 52 0.77 5.03 10.57
C THR A 52 1.87 3.97 10.50
N PRO A 53 1.76 3.00 9.58
CA PRO A 53 2.79 1.98 9.38
C PRO A 53 4.14 2.61 9.04
N ILE A 54 5.22 1.99 9.53
CA ILE A 54 6.57 2.40 9.18
C ILE A 54 6.80 2.11 7.70
N LYS A 55 7.33 3.09 6.96
CA LYS A 55 7.74 2.92 5.56
C LYS A 55 9.25 2.77 5.49
N THR A 56 9.71 1.69 4.89
CA THR A 56 11.14 1.47 4.69
C THR A 56 11.51 1.80 3.25
N ILE A 57 12.51 2.67 3.04
CA ILE A 57 13.02 3.06 1.73
C ILE A 57 14.32 2.33 1.45
N ARG A 58 14.42 1.66 0.30
CA ARG A 58 15.66 1.04 -0.19
C ARG A 58 16.68 2.12 -0.50
N PHE A 59 17.90 1.94 -0.02
CA PHE A 59 18.96 2.95 -0.12
C PHE A 59 20.26 2.29 -0.60
N ALA A 60 21.01 2.95 -1.47
CA ALA A 60 22.32 2.47 -1.91
C ALA A 60 23.37 3.59 -1.93
N PHE A 61 24.62 3.26 -1.61
CA PHE A 61 25.74 4.17 -1.77
C PHE A 61 26.53 3.88 -3.05
N HIS A 62 26.90 4.94 -3.77
CA HIS A 62 27.80 4.88 -4.91
C HIS A 62 29.01 5.78 -4.64
N VAL A 63 30.16 5.18 -4.35
CA VAL A 63 31.39 5.89 -4.01
C VAL A 63 32.26 6.01 -5.25
N ILE A 64 32.45 7.23 -5.74
CA ILE A 64 33.36 7.51 -6.85
C ILE A 64 34.74 7.83 -6.28
N GLN A 65 35.73 7.05 -6.70
CA GLN A 65 37.14 7.12 -6.36
C GLN A 65 37.94 7.57 -7.59
N LYS A 66 39.20 7.94 -7.36
CA LYS A 66 40.18 8.11 -8.44
C LYS A 66 40.46 6.78 -9.14
N THR A 67 41.07 6.84 -10.32
CA THR A 67 41.44 5.65 -11.10
C THR A 67 42.44 4.73 -10.37
N ASP A 68 43.25 5.28 -9.47
CA ASP A 68 44.15 4.51 -8.58
C ASP A 68 43.44 3.91 -7.35
N GLY A 69 42.11 4.09 -7.23
CA GLY A 69 41.29 3.66 -6.10
C GLY A 69 41.32 4.60 -4.91
N THR A 70 42.14 5.65 -4.91
CA THR A 70 42.29 6.56 -3.77
C THR A 70 41.26 7.69 -3.76
N GLY A 71 41.33 8.54 -2.73
CA GLY A 71 40.63 9.81 -2.71
C GLY A 71 39.13 9.72 -2.39
N ASN A 72 38.63 8.60 -1.89
CA ASN A 72 37.30 8.50 -1.28
C ASN A 72 37.25 7.25 -0.38
N PHE A 73 36.08 6.91 0.16
CA PHE A 73 35.88 5.67 0.91
C PHE A 73 36.37 4.45 0.12
N GLN A 74 36.98 3.51 0.81
CA GLN A 74 37.58 2.30 0.27
C GLN A 74 36.66 1.09 0.43
N ASN A 75 36.83 0.08 -0.43
CA ASN A 75 36.14 -1.20 -0.29
C ASN A 75 36.82 -2.08 0.77
N VAL A 76 36.89 -1.55 2.00
CA VAL A 76 37.45 -2.21 3.18
C VAL A 76 36.42 -2.15 4.30
N SER A 77 36.53 -3.06 5.26
CA SER A 77 35.51 -3.25 6.30
C SER A 77 35.24 -1.99 7.11
N ASP A 78 36.26 -1.20 7.44
CA ASP A 78 36.09 0.00 8.28
C ASP A 78 35.25 1.07 7.58
N ASP A 79 35.57 1.40 6.33
CA ASP A 79 34.82 2.36 5.51
C ASP A 79 33.38 1.88 5.23
N ILE A 80 33.20 0.58 4.95
CA ILE A 80 31.86 -0.02 4.77
C ILE A 80 31.05 0.09 6.07
N ASN A 81 31.65 -0.21 7.21
CA ASN A 81 30.99 -0.11 8.51
C ASN A 81 30.64 1.33 8.85
N PHE A 82 31.51 2.28 8.49
CA PHE A 82 31.21 3.71 8.60
C PHE A 82 29.98 4.11 7.79
N LEU A 83 29.92 3.72 6.51
CA LEU A 83 28.77 4.02 5.64
C LEU A 83 27.47 3.36 6.14
N LYS A 84 27.53 2.13 6.64
CA LYS A 84 26.40 1.47 7.31
C LYS A 84 25.93 2.27 8.53
N HIS A 85 26.87 2.71 9.35
CA HIS A 85 26.57 3.49 10.55
C HIS A 85 25.92 4.85 10.24
N LEU A 86 26.18 5.45 9.07
CA LEU A 86 25.44 6.64 8.62
C LEU A 86 23.95 6.36 8.44
N ILE A 87 23.60 5.21 7.87
CA ILE A 87 22.19 4.80 7.71
C ILE A 87 21.54 4.51 9.05
N ASP A 88 22.24 3.80 9.95
CA ASP A 88 21.77 3.59 11.31
C ASP A 88 21.54 4.91 12.04
N SER A 89 22.44 5.88 11.85
CA SER A 89 22.30 7.24 12.39
C SER A 89 21.09 7.97 11.82
N CYS A 90 20.85 7.90 10.51
CA CYS A 90 19.64 8.46 9.90
C CYS A 90 18.37 7.85 10.50
N ASN A 91 18.31 6.52 10.61
CA ASN A 91 17.18 5.80 11.19
C ASN A 91 16.93 6.17 12.64
N PHE A 92 17.99 6.22 13.46
CA PHE A 92 17.92 6.66 14.84
C PHE A 92 17.31 8.07 14.95
N ARG A 93 17.69 8.99 14.05
CA ARG A 93 17.13 10.35 14.05
C ARG A 93 15.68 10.42 13.63
N PHE A 94 15.27 9.58 12.68
CA PHE A 94 13.88 9.49 12.27
C PHE A 94 12.99 8.83 13.32
N GLU A 95 13.54 7.94 14.14
CA GLU A 95 12.85 7.42 15.32
C GLU A 95 12.80 8.41 16.49
N ASN A 96 13.72 9.40 16.51
CA ASN A 96 13.92 10.32 17.62
C ASN A 96 13.93 11.80 17.15
N ILE A 97 12.91 12.20 16.40
CA ILE A 97 12.69 13.59 15.99
C ILE A 97 12.49 14.46 17.23
N ARG A 98 13.13 15.64 17.23
CA ARG A 98 12.98 16.64 18.29
C ARG A 98 11.95 17.69 17.93
N PRO A 99 11.29 18.32 18.93
CA PRO A 99 10.49 19.51 18.71
C PRO A 99 11.24 20.58 17.93
N HIS A 100 10.51 21.35 17.14
CA HIS A 100 11.09 22.47 16.42
C HIS A 100 11.55 23.57 17.39
N THR A 101 12.71 24.19 17.14
CA THR A 101 13.22 25.28 17.99
C THR A 101 12.52 26.61 17.70
N ASP A 102 12.10 26.83 16.47
CA ASP A 102 11.38 28.06 16.10
C ASP A 102 9.92 27.94 16.51
N PRO A 103 9.26 29.07 16.84
CA PRO A 103 7.85 29.11 17.25
C PRO A 103 6.92 28.85 16.05
N VAL A 104 6.87 27.61 15.58
CA VAL A 104 5.91 27.18 14.57
C VAL A 104 4.83 26.34 15.22
N ASP A 105 3.59 26.71 14.93
CA ASP A 105 2.39 26.04 15.38
C ASP A 105 2.21 24.74 14.58
N THR A 106 3.00 23.72 14.94
CA THR A 106 2.91 22.38 14.39
C THR A 106 2.96 21.37 15.52
N PRO A 107 2.12 20.33 15.51
CA PRO A 107 2.22 19.24 16.47
C PRO A 107 3.63 18.63 16.46
N VAL A 108 4.13 18.28 17.65
CA VAL A 108 5.41 17.57 17.75
C VAL A 108 5.21 16.11 17.37
N VAL A 109 5.94 15.67 16.35
CA VAL A 109 6.06 14.26 15.97
C VAL A 109 7.44 13.77 16.40
N TYR A 110 7.49 12.74 17.24
CA TYR A 110 8.75 12.20 17.76
C TYR A 110 9.31 11.05 16.90
N ASP A 111 8.45 10.31 16.20
CA ASP A 111 8.84 9.27 15.25
C ASP A 111 8.27 9.62 13.88
N SER A 112 9.16 9.74 12.88
CA SER A 112 8.82 10.04 11.50
C SER A 112 8.01 8.94 10.81
N ARG A 113 8.01 7.71 11.34
CA ARG A 113 7.43 6.51 10.73
C ARG A 113 7.97 6.22 9.32
N TYR A 114 9.18 6.68 9.01
CA TYR A 114 9.93 6.23 7.82
C TYR A 114 11.38 5.93 8.17
N ARG A 115 11.95 4.94 7.48
CA ARG A 115 13.30 4.39 7.71
C ARG A 115 13.98 4.10 6.38
N PHE A 116 15.29 3.90 6.44
CA PHE A 116 16.11 3.43 5.34
C PHE A 116 16.55 1.98 5.57
N GLN A 117 16.57 1.21 4.49
CA GLN A 117 17.25 -0.09 4.41
C GLN A 117 18.39 0.04 3.40
N LEU A 118 19.62 -0.08 3.89
CA LEU A 118 20.78 -0.14 3.01
C LEU A 118 20.76 -1.46 2.23
N ASP A 119 20.64 -1.36 0.92
CA ASP A 119 20.58 -2.49 0.01
C ASP A 119 22.00 -2.91 -0.43
N TYR A 120 22.81 -1.95 -0.91
CA TYR A 120 24.19 -2.21 -1.30
C TYR A 120 25.08 -0.97 -1.30
N ILE A 121 26.40 -1.20 -1.37
CA ILE A 121 27.43 -0.17 -1.55
C ILE A 121 28.25 -0.54 -2.78
N SER A 122 28.52 0.42 -3.66
CA SER A 122 29.34 0.23 -4.86
C SER A 122 30.45 1.26 -4.94
N PHE A 123 31.62 0.81 -5.41
CA PHE A 123 32.81 1.63 -5.58
C PHE A 123 33.17 1.71 -7.05
N TYR A 124 33.55 2.90 -7.51
CA TYR A 124 33.83 3.19 -8.91
C TYR A 124 35.14 3.94 -9.03
N GLN A 125 35.96 3.60 -10.02
CA GLN A 125 37.24 4.26 -10.27
C GLN A 125 37.12 5.12 -11.54
N ASN A 126 37.03 6.44 -11.38
CA ASN A 126 36.87 7.36 -12.51
C ASN A 126 37.32 8.78 -12.11
N ASP A 127 38.47 9.23 -12.63
CA ASP A 127 39.00 10.56 -12.29
C ASP A 127 38.11 11.70 -12.77
N SER A 128 37.50 11.60 -13.96
CA SER A 128 36.62 12.67 -14.49
C SER A 128 35.42 12.91 -13.58
N LEU A 129 34.75 11.81 -13.18
CA LEU A 129 33.64 11.85 -12.24
C LEU A 129 34.10 12.26 -10.84
N TRP A 130 35.26 11.75 -10.38
CA TRP A 130 35.81 12.08 -9.08
C TRP A 130 36.17 13.56 -8.95
N GLU A 131 36.70 14.19 -9.99
CA GLU A 131 37.03 15.62 -9.97
C GLU A 131 35.78 16.51 -10.11
N GLY A 132 34.61 15.91 -10.40
CA GLY A 132 33.39 16.63 -10.73
C GLY A 132 33.56 17.52 -11.97
N LYS A 133 34.49 17.15 -12.87
CA LYS A 133 34.98 17.96 -14.00
C LYS A 133 34.13 17.88 -15.25
N ASP A 134 33.07 17.08 -15.25
CA ASP A 134 32.07 17.20 -16.29
C ASP A 134 31.52 18.63 -16.19
N ASN A 135 31.72 19.45 -17.24
CA ASN A 135 31.39 20.88 -17.38
C ASN A 135 29.88 21.19 -17.27
N LEU A 136 29.15 20.43 -16.46
CA LEU A 136 27.71 20.42 -16.34
C LEU A 136 27.37 20.91 -14.93
N GLY A 137 27.18 22.22 -14.77
CA GLY A 137 26.90 22.84 -13.49
C GLY A 137 25.80 22.10 -12.72
N GLY A 138 26.18 21.49 -11.59
CA GLY A 138 25.32 20.89 -10.55
C GLY A 138 24.34 19.80 -11.00
N LYS A 139 23.33 20.19 -11.79
CA LYS A 139 22.08 19.47 -12.09
C LYS A 139 22.23 18.23 -12.97
N VAL A 140 23.23 18.19 -13.87
CA VAL A 140 23.36 17.08 -14.84
C VAL A 140 24.19 15.92 -14.27
N ALA A 141 24.98 16.14 -13.21
CA ALA A 141 25.94 15.15 -12.74
C ALA A 141 25.28 13.91 -12.10
N SER A 142 24.25 14.08 -11.27
CA SER A 142 23.58 12.95 -10.60
C SER A 142 22.80 12.08 -11.59
N GLN A 143 22.02 12.72 -12.46
CA GLN A 143 21.30 12.04 -13.55
C GLN A 143 22.27 11.36 -14.51
N PHE A 144 23.36 12.04 -14.89
CA PHE A 144 24.39 11.46 -15.76
C PHE A 144 25.01 10.21 -15.14
N ILE A 145 25.41 10.26 -13.87
CA ILE A 145 25.98 9.09 -13.18
C ILE A 145 24.93 7.96 -13.11
N TYR A 146 23.68 8.27 -12.77
CA TYR A 146 22.64 7.26 -12.76
C TYR A 146 22.45 6.60 -14.13
N GLU A 147 22.27 7.38 -15.20
CA GLU A 147 22.00 6.87 -16.55
C GLU A 147 23.21 6.19 -17.21
N ASN A 148 24.43 6.67 -16.97
CA ASN A 148 25.62 6.20 -17.67
C ASN A 148 26.49 5.24 -16.85
N ILE A 149 26.31 5.21 -15.52
CA ILE A 149 27.11 4.37 -14.62
C ILE A 149 26.26 3.35 -13.87
N ILE A 150 25.04 3.70 -13.41
CA ILE A 150 24.22 2.78 -12.60
C ILE A 150 23.33 1.92 -13.50
N LEU A 151 22.51 2.52 -14.38
CA LEU A 151 21.59 1.78 -15.26
C LEU A 151 22.28 0.73 -16.15
N PRO A 152 23.47 0.97 -16.74
CA PRO A 152 24.10 0.00 -17.63
C PRO A 152 24.70 -1.22 -16.91
N ARG A 153 24.78 -1.23 -15.57
CA ARG A 153 25.42 -2.31 -14.82
C ARG A 153 24.68 -3.63 -14.93
N SER A 154 25.31 -4.66 -15.49
CA SER A 154 24.70 -5.99 -15.59
C SER A 154 24.64 -6.75 -14.27
N ASP A 155 25.42 -6.33 -13.28
CA ASP A 155 25.52 -6.99 -11.98
C ASP A 155 24.49 -6.47 -10.95
N LEU A 156 23.78 -5.38 -11.26
CA LEU A 156 22.64 -4.90 -10.48
C LEU A 156 21.34 -5.46 -11.06
N SER A 157 20.46 -5.94 -10.20
CA SER A 157 19.09 -6.33 -10.57
C SER A 157 18.25 -5.12 -11.02
N ALA A 158 17.13 -5.36 -11.70
CA ALA A 158 16.19 -4.30 -12.07
C ALA A 158 15.70 -3.53 -10.84
N THR A 159 15.37 -4.22 -9.74
CA THR A 159 14.98 -3.61 -8.46
C THR A 159 16.09 -2.72 -7.89
N GLN A 160 17.34 -3.16 -7.93
CA GLN A 160 18.48 -2.36 -7.44
C GLN A 160 18.74 -1.10 -8.25
N LYS A 161 18.29 -1.05 -9.52
CA LYS A 161 18.43 0.10 -10.40
C LYS A 161 17.24 1.04 -10.32
N GLU A 162 16.02 0.52 -10.33
CA GLU A 162 14.81 1.33 -10.52
C GLU A 162 14.03 1.58 -9.22
N ASN A 163 14.27 0.73 -8.21
CA ASN A 163 13.50 0.69 -6.96
C ASN A 163 14.40 0.96 -5.75
N THR A 164 15.47 1.73 -5.92
CA THR A 164 16.41 2.09 -4.84
C THR A 164 16.70 3.58 -4.88
N LEU A 165 16.81 4.21 -3.71
CA LEU A 165 17.33 5.58 -3.57
C LEU A 165 18.85 5.55 -3.63
N HIS A 166 19.41 6.13 -4.69
CA HIS A 166 20.84 6.14 -4.95
C HIS A 166 21.49 7.39 -4.35
N PHE A 167 22.40 7.20 -3.40
CA PHE A 167 23.20 8.27 -2.83
C PHE A 167 24.63 8.20 -3.35
N ILE A 168 25.00 9.16 -4.17
CA ILE A 168 26.28 9.17 -4.86
C ILE A 168 27.26 10.11 -4.14
N ILE A 169 28.41 9.58 -3.74
CA ILE A 169 29.49 10.28 -3.04
C ILE A 169 30.65 10.48 -4.02
N VAL A 170 30.92 11.74 -4.37
CA VAL A 170 32.03 12.11 -5.27
C VAL A 170 33.09 12.92 -4.54
N GLY A 171 34.35 12.67 -4.86
CA GLY A 171 35.47 13.51 -4.43
C GLY A 171 35.50 14.87 -5.12
N GLY A 172 36.60 15.63 -4.98
CA GLY A 172 36.84 16.87 -5.72
C GLY A 172 35.81 18.01 -5.51
N GLY A 173 36.18 19.25 -5.87
CA GLY A 173 35.25 20.40 -5.91
C GLY A 173 34.72 20.89 -4.55
N THR A 174 34.07 22.06 -4.53
CA THR A 174 33.53 22.65 -3.29
C THR A 174 32.48 21.74 -2.63
N PRO A 175 32.49 21.58 -1.30
CA PRO A 175 31.45 20.85 -0.57
C PRO A 175 30.05 21.33 -0.95
N GLY A 176 29.14 20.40 -1.16
CA GLY A 176 27.74 20.69 -1.48
C GLY A 176 26.92 19.43 -1.71
N GLY A 177 25.61 19.57 -1.68
CA GLY A 177 24.63 18.54 -1.99
C GLY A 177 23.67 19.00 -3.06
N HIS A 178 23.18 18.05 -3.86
CA HIS A 178 22.04 18.26 -4.73
C HIS A 178 21.21 16.99 -4.78
N ALA A 179 19.91 17.18 -4.72
CA ALA A 179 18.90 16.16 -4.93
C ALA A 179 17.93 16.63 -6.02
N TRP A 180 17.41 15.68 -6.80
CA TRP A 180 16.44 15.98 -7.84
C TRP A 180 15.07 15.42 -7.48
N TYR A 181 14.04 16.23 -7.65
CA TYR A 181 12.67 15.79 -7.39
C TYR A 181 12.23 14.80 -8.49
N GLY A 182 11.91 13.57 -8.11
CA GLY A 182 11.36 12.56 -9.01
C GLY A 182 12.35 11.64 -9.74
N ILE A 183 13.64 11.79 -9.50
CA ILE A 183 14.63 10.72 -9.71
C ILE A 183 15.10 10.35 -8.32
N PRO A 184 15.12 9.06 -7.93
CA PRO A 184 15.58 8.64 -6.62
C PRO A 184 17.12 8.70 -6.56
N VAL A 185 17.68 9.90 -6.76
CA VAL A 185 19.13 10.14 -6.72
C VAL A 185 19.41 11.39 -5.90
N ALA A 186 20.15 11.19 -4.81
CA ALA A 186 20.80 12.24 -4.04
C ALA A 186 22.31 12.20 -4.31
N TYR A 187 22.97 13.35 -4.21
CA TYR A 187 24.38 13.46 -4.54
C TYR A 187 25.11 14.45 -3.64
N SER A 188 26.35 14.13 -3.25
CA SER A 188 27.23 15.04 -2.53
C SER A 188 28.61 15.20 -3.21
N ARG A 189 29.07 16.46 -3.26
CA ARG A 189 30.39 16.90 -3.75
C ARG A 189 31.37 17.16 -2.62
N GLY A 190 32.64 17.18 -2.99
CA GLY A 190 33.69 17.68 -2.11
C GLY A 190 34.00 16.73 -0.99
N ALA A 191 33.81 15.41 -1.17
CA ALA A 191 34.03 14.42 -0.12
C ALA A 191 35.38 14.61 0.58
N ASN A 192 36.43 15.09 -0.12
CA ASN A 192 37.78 15.30 0.44
C ASN A 192 38.10 16.74 0.86
N ASN A 193 37.18 17.67 0.70
CA ASN A 193 37.37 19.06 1.13
C ASN A 193 36.91 19.24 2.57
N PRO A 194 37.38 20.29 3.28
CA PRO A 194 36.86 20.63 4.60
C PRO A 194 35.32 20.77 4.57
N GLY A 195 34.62 19.87 5.28
CA GLY A 195 33.16 19.77 5.28
C GLY A 195 32.58 18.64 4.41
N GLY A 196 33.41 17.93 3.65
CA GLY A 196 33.03 16.74 2.88
C GLY A 196 32.99 15.45 3.69
N TYR A 197 32.24 14.46 3.20
CA TYR A 197 31.99 13.18 3.87
C TYR A 197 33.28 12.42 4.22
N TYR A 198 34.16 12.23 3.24
CA TYR A 198 35.42 11.46 3.40
C TYR A 198 36.49 12.24 4.18
N TYR A 199 36.54 13.56 4.06
CA TYR A 199 37.41 14.45 4.83
C TYR A 199 36.99 14.44 6.30
N SER A 200 35.69 14.53 6.57
CA SER A 200 35.16 14.42 7.93
C SER A 200 35.44 13.04 8.51
N TYR A 201 35.35 11.97 7.73
CA TYR A 201 35.76 10.63 8.14
C TYR A 201 37.26 10.55 8.48
N THR A 202 38.14 10.92 7.55
CA THR A 202 39.60 10.76 7.68
C THR A 202 40.25 11.71 8.69
N ASN A 203 39.63 12.87 8.97
CA ASN A 203 40.14 13.88 9.90
C ASN A 203 39.31 14.00 11.19
N ALA A 204 38.54 12.97 11.56
CA ALA A 204 37.83 12.92 12.84
C ALA A 204 38.70 12.28 13.93
N THR A 205 38.89 12.98 15.05
CA THR A 205 39.41 12.40 16.29
C THR A 205 38.50 12.74 17.47
N PRO A 206 37.89 11.76 18.16
CA PRO A 206 37.63 10.37 17.75
C PRO A 206 36.63 10.27 16.58
N VAL A 207 36.63 9.16 15.85
CA VAL A 207 35.75 8.87 14.69
C VAL A 207 34.26 9.09 15.02
N GLU A 208 33.87 8.85 16.26
CA GLU A 208 32.54 9.19 16.80
C GLU A 208 32.17 10.66 16.54
N LYS A 209 33.13 11.58 16.61
CA LYS A 209 32.90 13.02 16.67
C LYS A 209 32.43 13.73 15.40
N LYS A 210 32.18 13.05 14.28
CA LYS A 210 31.73 13.71 13.03
C LYS A 210 30.61 13.02 12.27
N TYR A 211 30.08 11.89 12.73
CA TYR A 211 28.86 11.31 12.14
C TYR A 211 27.71 12.34 12.11
N TRP A 212 27.61 13.12 13.18
CA TRP A 212 26.64 14.20 13.36
C TRP A 212 26.78 15.39 12.43
N GLU A 213 27.91 15.54 11.75
CA GLU A 213 28.06 16.55 10.69
C GLU A 213 27.57 16.02 9.34
N ILE A 214 27.52 14.69 9.16
CA ILE A 214 27.35 14.06 7.84
C ILE A 214 25.90 13.60 7.61
N PHE A 215 25.33 12.81 8.53
CA PHE A 215 24.00 12.25 8.29
C PHE A 215 22.89 13.32 8.14
N PRO A 216 22.94 14.52 8.77
CA PRO A 216 21.90 15.53 8.53
C PRO A 216 21.83 15.97 7.08
N HIS A 217 22.97 15.96 6.39
CA HIS A 217 23.05 16.29 4.97
C HIS A 217 22.43 15.16 4.11
N ILE A 218 22.66 13.89 4.47
CA ILE A 218 21.94 12.76 3.82
C ILE A 218 20.43 12.91 3.99
N ILE A 219 19.97 13.22 5.20
CA ILE A 219 18.56 13.44 5.51
C ILE A 219 18.00 14.61 4.69
N HIS A 220 18.73 15.72 4.60
CA HIS A 220 18.35 16.92 3.85
C HIS A 220 18.16 16.62 2.35
N GLU A 221 19.17 16.03 1.71
CA GLU A 221 19.10 15.70 0.28
C GLU A 221 18.05 14.61 0.01
N THR A 222 17.88 13.66 0.92
CA THR A 222 16.79 12.69 0.80
C THR A 222 15.43 13.35 0.97
N GLY A 223 15.31 14.35 1.86
CA GLY A 223 14.10 15.15 2.02
C GLY A 223 13.66 15.79 0.70
N HIS A 224 14.60 16.34 -0.07
CA HIS A 224 14.32 16.86 -1.42
C HIS A 224 13.81 15.78 -2.40
N ASN A 225 14.41 14.58 -2.38
CA ASN A 225 13.92 13.46 -3.19
C ASN A 225 12.48 13.07 -2.81
N LEU A 226 12.13 13.21 -1.52
CA LEU A 226 10.81 12.93 -0.98
C LEU A 226 9.86 14.13 -1.04
N GLY A 227 10.22 15.19 -1.75
CA GLY A 227 9.37 16.35 -2.04
C GLY A 227 9.34 17.45 -1.00
N LEU A 228 10.36 17.51 -0.15
CA LEU A 228 10.58 18.65 0.70
C LEU A 228 11.35 19.74 -0.03
N HIS A 229 11.02 20.98 0.29
CA HIS A 229 11.76 22.15 -0.13
C HIS A 229 12.52 22.74 1.05
N HIS A 230 13.47 23.62 0.76
CA HIS A 230 14.09 24.39 1.81
C HIS A 230 13.04 25.20 2.59
N THR A 231 13.22 25.37 3.90
CA THR A 231 12.23 26.05 4.74
C THR A 231 11.97 27.52 4.36
N PHE A 232 12.86 28.15 3.59
CA PHE A 232 12.78 29.54 3.13
C PHE A 232 12.28 29.71 1.69
N GLU A 233 12.04 28.61 0.96
CA GLU A 233 11.52 28.64 -0.41
C GLU A 233 9.97 28.58 -0.40
N SER A 234 9.32 29.26 -1.35
CA SER A 234 7.86 29.21 -1.51
C SER A 234 7.35 27.77 -1.67
N GLY A 235 6.47 27.28 -0.79
CA GLY A 235 5.95 25.91 -0.82
C GLY A 235 4.87 25.56 0.22
N SER A 236 4.32 24.35 0.15
CA SER A 236 3.18 23.85 0.94
C SER A 236 3.45 23.70 2.45
N CYS A 237 4.72 23.51 2.85
CA CYS A 237 5.13 23.32 4.24
C CYS A 237 6.11 24.40 4.73
N MET A 238 6.00 25.61 4.19
CA MET A 238 6.83 26.72 4.61
C MET A 238 6.65 27.06 6.08
N MET A 239 7.77 27.35 6.72
CA MET A 239 7.80 28.02 8.01
C MET A 239 8.15 29.47 7.66
N TYR A 240 7.20 30.41 7.78
CA TYR A 240 7.50 31.82 7.50
C TYR A 240 8.44 32.35 8.59
N ASN A 241 9.72 32.10 8.42
CA ASN A 241 10.78 32.71 9.18
C ASN A 241 11.67 33.48 8.19
N PRO A 242 11.68 34.83 8.24
CA PRO A 242 12.61 35.62 7.42
C PRO A 242 14.08 35.33 7.76
N ILE A 243 14.35 34.61 8.86
CA ILE A 243 15.67 34.17 9.26
C ILE A 243 15.97 32.84 8.54
N LYS A 244 16.84 32.91 7.53
CA LYS A 244 17.40 31.76 6.79
C LYS A 244 18.17 30.75 7.66
N CYS A 245 18.32 31.04 8.96
CA CYS A 245 19.34 30.50 9.86
C CYS A 245 18.79 30.22 11.26
N GLY A 246 19.37 29.23 11.95
CA GLY A 246 19.16 29.03 13.40
C GLY A 246 18.07 28.02 13.80
N THR A 247 17.38 27.43 12.83
CA THR A 247 16.40 26.37 13.08
C THR A 247 17.07 24.99 13.16
N ASN A 248 16.50 24.09 13.97
CA ASN A 248 16.88 22.67 14.03
C ASN A 248 16.22 21.80 12.95
N ASN A 249 15.53 22.39 11.96
CA ASN A 249 14.86 21.69 10.87
C ASN A 249 15.84 21.12 9.86
N TYR A 250 15.69 19.86 9.48
CA TYR A 250 16.56 19.24 8.48
C TYR A 250 16.56 19.97 7.12
N MET A 251 15.47 20.63 6.74
CA MET A 251 15.35 21.34 5.46
C MET A 251 15.79 22.81 5.51
N SER A 252 16.40 23.26 6.60
CA SER A 252 17.00 24.60 6.66
C SER A 252 18.45 24.58 6.12
N TYR A 253 18.96 25.72 5.65
CA TYR A 253 20.25 25.79 4.97
C TYR A 253 21.42 25.40 5.89
N TRP A 254 22.36 24.60 5.36
CA TRP A 254 23.48 24.05 6.12
C TRP A 254 24.67 25.02 6.28
N HIS A 255 24.98 25.84 5.26
CA HIS A 255 26.32 26.46 5.16
C HIS A 255 26.41 27.98 5.41
N ASP A 256 25.34 28.75 5.24
CA ASP A 256 25.44 30.23 5.27
C ASP A 256 25.13 30.85 6.64
N CYS A 257 25.01 30.00 7.65
CA CYS A 257 24.52 30.38 8.97
C CYS A 257 25.57 30.08 10.03
N ILE A 258 26.67 30.83 10.02
CA ILE A 258 27.47 31.02 11.24
C ILE A 258 26.58 31.86 12.15
N PRO A 259 25.98 31.33 13.24
CA PRO A 259 25.34 32.21 14.20
C PRO A 259 26.39 33.23 14.65
N PRO A 260 26.05 34.52 14.83
CA PRO A 260 26.95 35.40 15.56
C PRO A 260 27.37 34.65 16.83
N VAL A 261 28.69 34.53 16.98
CA VAL A 261 29.39 33.60 17.89
C VAL A 261 28.98 33.76 19.36
N ASP A 262 28.17 34.77 19.67
CA ASP A 262 27.78 35.23 20.99
C ASP A 262 26.52 34.58 21.59
N LEU A 263 25.78 33.74 20.86
CA LEU A 263 24.58 33.10 21.45
C LEU A 263 24.83 31.75 22.12
N GLY A 264 26.00 31.12 21.98
CA GLY A 264 26.33 29.84 22.65
C GLY A 264 25.36 28.68 22.35
N LEU A 265 24.41 28.86 21.43
CA LEU A 265 23.38 27.91 21.09
C LEU A 265 23.84 27.13 19.87
N ASP A 266 24.10 25.85 20.11
CA ASP A 266 24.49 24.81 19.16
C ASP A 266 23.38 24.48 18.12
N ALA A 267 22.44 25.41 17.90
CA ALA A 267 21.18 25.24 17.19
C ALA A 267 21.36 25.09 15.67
N GLY A 268 22.41 25.67 15.09
CA GLY A 268 22.74 25.50 13.66
C GLY A 268 23.34 24.13 13.32
N LYS A 269 24.05 23.50 14.28
CA LYS A 269 24.74 22.22 14.10
C LYS A 269 23.86 21.02 14.44
N ASN A 270 22.79 21.23 15.20
CA ASN A 270 21.90 20.19 15.66
C ASN A 270 20.59 20.21 14.88
N LYS A 271 20.62 19.72 13.63
CA LYS A 271 19.38 19.41 12.90
C LYS A 271 18.78 18.11 13.45
N TRP A 272 17.54 18.19 13.92
CA TRP A 272 16.82 17.08 14.56
C TRP A 272 15.30 17.12 14.32
N SER A 273 14.78 18.10 13.60
CA SER A 273 13.33 18.29 13.47
C SER A 273 12.84 18.23 12.01
N LEU A 274 11.62 17.75 11.84
CA LEU A 274 10.74 17.96 10.70
C LEU A 274 9.38 18.39 11.25
N THR A 275 8.67 19.25 10.54
CA THR A 275 7.29 19.59 10.91
C THR A 275 6.33 18.48 10.54
N ASP A 276 5.16 18.43 11.17
CA ASP A 276 4.13 17.45 10.79
C ASP A 276 3.72 17.61 9.31
N CYS A 277 3.68 18.84 8.78
CA CYS A 277 3.44 19.08 7.35
C CYS A 277 4.51 18.42 6.46
N GLN A 278 5.81 18.58 6.80
CA GLN A 278 6.90 17.96 6.04
C GLN A 278 6.80 16.43 6.10
N LEU A 279 6.51 15.84 7.26
CA LEU A 279 6.29 14.41 7.38
C LEU A 279 5.07 13.94 6.56
N SER A 280 3.99 14.70 6.60
CA SER A 280 2.78 14.44 5.81
C SER A 280 3.09 14.43 4.31
N GLN A 281 3.90 15.38 3.84
CA GLN A 281 4.34 15.45 2.44
C GLN A 281 5.19 14.24 2.04
N ILE A 282 6.12 13.80 2.89
CA ILE A 282 6.92 12.59 2.66
C ILE A 282 6.00 11.37 2.54
N HIS A 283 5.10 11.16 3.52
CA HIS A 283 4.18 10.02 3.51
C HIS A 283 3.25 10.03 2.31
N TYR A 284 2.68 11.19 1.99
CA TYR A 284 1.85 11.39 0.81
C TYR A 284 2.58 10.97 -0.46
N ASN A 285 3.80 11.46 -0.66
CA ASN A 285 4.57 11.20 -1.87
C ASN A 285 4.93 9.71 -2.04
N ILE A 286 5.27 9.03 -0.93
CA ILE A 286 5.55 7.58 -0.95
C ILE A 286 4.27 6.78 -1.22
N GLU A 287 3.14 7.12 -0.57
CA GLU A 287 1.89 6.34 -0.67
C GLU A 287 1.15 6.53 -1.98
N THR A 288 1.17 7.74 -2.54
CA THR A 288 0.43 8.07 -3.78
C THR A 288 1.25 7.81 -5.04
N ASN A 289 2.46 7.27 -4.90
CA ASN A 289 3.41 7.07 -5.98
C ASN A 289 3.74 8.38 -6.74
N ALA A 290 3.73 9.51 -6.04
CA ALA A 290 4.12 10.78 -6.63
C ALA A 290 5.56 10.66 -7.15
N ASN A 291 5.74 10.89 -8.45
CA ASN A 291 7.04 10.77 -9.13
C ASN A 291 7.75 9.41 -8.97
N ASN A 292 7.00 8.30 -8.98
CA ASN A 292 7.55 6.95 -8.86
C ASN A 292 8.19 6.62 -7.49
N LEU A 293 7.94 7.42 -6.45
CA LEU A 293 8.55 7.23 -5.12
C LEU A 293 7.99 6.03 -4.36
N GLU A 294 6.86 5.46 -4.76
CA GLU A 294 6.39 4.19 -4.19
C GLU A 294 7.37 3.06 -4.50
N LYS A 295 8.03 3.10 -5.67
CA LYS A 295 8.90 2.02 -6.14
C LYS A 295 10.11 1.81 -5.25
N ILE A 296 10.62 2.88 -4.62
CA ILE A 296 11.77 2.80 -3.71
C ILE A 296 11.37 2.31 -2.30
N GLN A 297 10.07 2.23 -2.00
CA GLN A 297 9.60 1.63 -0.76
C GLN A 297 9.80 0.10 -0.81
N VAL A 298 10.27 -0.48 0.29
CA VAL A 298 10.20 -1.92 0.51
C VAL A 298 8.73 -2.31 0.59
N GLN A 299 8.32 -3.28 -0.23
CA GLN A 299 6.93 -3.74 -0.31
C GLN A 299 6.61 -4.78 0.77
N ASP A 300 7.04 -4.53 2.01
CA ASP A 300 6.76 -5.38 3.16
C ASP A 300 5.26 -5.44 3.50
N TYR A 301 4.49 -4.41 3.15
CA TYR A 301 3.02 -4.39 3.21
C TYR A 301 2.32 -5.44 2.34
N CYS A 302 3.03 -6.15 1.46
CA CYS A 302 2.49 -7.31 0.76
C CYS A 302 2.40 -8.53 1.66
N GLU A 303 3.28 -8.64 2.66
CA GLU A 303 3.44 -9.79 3.55
C GLU A 303 2.71 -9.55 4.87
N TYR A 304 2.01 -10.56 5.37
CA TYR A 304 1.32 -10.46 6.65
C TYR A 304 2.30 -10.36 7.80
N ASN A 305 2.19 -9.31 8.60
CA ASN A 305 2.88 -9.21 9.88
C ASN A 305 1.89 -8.99 11.03
N PRO A 306 1.62 -10.02 11.86
CA PRO A 306 0.68 -9.91 12.98
C PRO A 306 1.16 -8.94 14.08
N SER A 307 2.45 -8.61 14.16
CA SER A 307 2.95 -7.65 15.15
C SER A 307 2.64 -6.19 14.80
N GLU A 308 2.26 -5.93 13.54
CA GLU A 308 1.97 -4.59 13.00
C GLU A 308 0.45 -4.36 12.84
N GLY A 309 -0.36 -5.11 13.58
CA GLY A 309 -1.81 -4.92 13.61
C GLY A 309 -2.19 -3.59 14.26
N ILE A 310 -3.24 -2.95 13.74
CA ILE A 310 -3.79 -1.70 14.27
C ILE A 310 -5.09 -1.99 15.01
N THR A 311 -5.24 -1.45 16.21
CA THR A 311 -6.47 -1.54 17.00
C THR A 311 -7.06 -0.15 17.23
N ILE A 312 -8.32 0.04 16.83
CA ILE A 312 -9.11 1.23 17.14
C ILE A 312 -9.90 0.95 18.42
N GLY A 313 -9.51 1.63 19.50
CA GLY A 313 -10.06 1.43 20.84
C GLY A 313 -11.54 1.81 20.96
N SER A 314 -12.26 1.25 21.92
CA SER A 314 -13.73 1.39 22.05
C SER A 314 -14.26 2.83 22.20
N ASN A 315 -13.40 3.74 22.65
CA ASN A 315 -13.70 5.15 22.90
C ASN A 315 -13.11 6.08 21.82
N GLU A 316 -12.47 5.51 20.80
CA GLU A 316 -11.85 6.28 19.74
C GLU A 316 -12.83 6.51 18.58
N HIS A 317 -12.77 7.71 18.00
CA HIS A 317 -13.34 7.98 16.69
C HIS A 317 -12.22 8.53 15.82
N ILE A 318 -11.78 7.71 14.88
CA ILE A 318 -10.65 7.95 14.01
C ILE A 318 -11.18 8.22 12.60
N HIS A 319 -10.62 9.22 11.93
CA HIS A 319 -10.92 9.53 10.54
C HIS A 319 -9.64 9.49 9.71
N TRP A 320 -9.46 8.46 8.89
CA TRP A 320 -8.35 8.34 7.95
C TRP A 320 -8.70 8.99 6.62
N LYS A 321 -8.08 10.13 6.35
CA LYS A 321 -8.27 10.86 5.10
C LYS A 321 -7.24 10.48 4.03
N GLY A 322 -6.03 10.09 4.43
CA GLY A 322 -4.97 9.62 3.51
C GLY A 322 -4.98 8.10 3.29
N CYS A 323 -4.31 7.65 2.22
CA CYS A 323 -4.07 6.24 1.95
C CYS A 323 -3.28 5.59 3.09
N LYS A 324 -3.52 4.30 3.33
CA LYS A 324 -2.68 3.48 4.23
C LYS A 324 -2.41 2.10 3.66
N LYS A 325 -1.20 1.59 3.88
CA LYS A 325 -0.80 0.22 3.56
C LYS A 325 -0.53 -0.55 4.84
N LEU A 326 -1.48 -1.38 5.26
CA LEU A 326 -1.44 -2.11 6.52
C LEU A 326 -0.68 -3.42 6.34
N LEU A 327 0.19 -3.73 7.32
CA LEU A 327 0.99 -4.96 7.32
C LEU A 327 0.27 -6.10 8.07
N GLY A 328 -0.58 -5.78 9.05
CA GLY A 328 -1.33 -6.76 9.85
C GLY A 328 -2.84 -6.55 9.81
N ASP A 329 -3.51 -7.12 10.81
CA ASP A 329 -4.95 -6.98 10.96
C ASP A 329 -5.36 -5.58 11.43
N LEU A 330 -6.58 -5.18 11.06
CA LEU A 330 -7.23 -3.98 11.56
C LEU A 330 -8.41 -4.37 12.45
N VAL A 331 -8.28 -4.14 13.75
CA VAL A 331 -9.29 -4.50 14.75
C VAL A 331 -10.01 -3.24 15.24
N ILE A 332 -11.33 -3.22 15.18
CA ILE A 332 -12.13 -2.02 15.45
C ILE A 332 -13.13 -2.29 16.57
N TYR A 333 -12.93 -1.64 17.71
CA TYR A 333 -13.88 -1.54 18.82
C TYR A 333 -14.55 -0.15 18.89
N GLY A 334 -13.86 0.87 18.37
CA GLY A 334 -14.33 2.26 18.29
C GLY A 334 -15.04 2.57 16.98
N LYS A 335 -14.84 3.77 16.46
CA LYS A 335 -15.31 4.17 15.13
C LYS A 335 -14.13 4.51 14.23
N LEU A 336 -14.09 3.91 13.06
CA LEU A 336 -13.17 4.26 12.00
C LEU A 336 -13.95 4.68 10.76
N ASP A 337 -13.76 5.92 10.35
CA ASP A 337 -14.18 6.40 9.04
C ASP A 337 -12.94 6.51 8.14
N PHE A 338 -13.03 6.12 6.88
CA PHE A 338 -11.97 6.42 5.92
C PHE A 338 -12.50 6.93 4.58
N ASP A 339 -11.73 7.84 3.99
CA ASP A 339 -12.07 8.53 2.74
C ASP A 339 -11.17 8.12 1.56
N CYS A 340 -10.21 7.23 1.80
CA CYS A 340 -9.14 6.95 0.86
C CYS A 340 -8.76 5.47 0.85
N ASN A 341 -7.87 5.06 -0.04
CA ASN A 341 -7.58 3.64 -0.23
C ASN A 341 -6.82 3.06 0.97
N ILE A 342 -7.27 1.90 1.44
CA ILE A 342 -6.55 1.12 2.44
C ILE A 342 -6.15 -0.20 1.79
N SER A 343 -4.85 -0.45 1.75
CA SER A 343 -4.31 -1.74 1.36
C SER A 343 -4.14 -2.63 2.57
N ILE A 344 -4.63 -3.85 2.48
CA ILE A 344 -4.45 -4.89 3.49
C ILE A 344 -3.47 -5.92 2.92
N SER A 345 -2.49 -6.34 3.73
CA SER A 345 -1.52 -7.38 3.35
C SER A 345 -2.20 -8.70 3.00
N SER A 346 -1.46 -9.60 2.33
CA SER A 346 -1.96 -10.97 2.11
C SER A 346 -2.32 -11.58 3.46
N GLU A 347 -3.33 -12.45 3.55
CA GLU A 347 -3.76 -13.07 4.84
C GLU A 347 -4.28 -12.11 5.92
N GLY A 348 -4.12 -10.79 5.78
CA GLY A 348 -4.64 -9.79 6.70
C GLY A 348 -6.16 -9.72 6.67
N LYS A 349 -6.73 -9.13 7.72
CA LYS A 349 -8.17 -9.07 7.93
C LYS A 349 -8.60 -7.78 8.61
N ILE A 350 -9.85 -7.36 8.34
CA ILE A 350 -10.50 -6.32 9.12
C ILE A 350 -11.56 -6.96 10.02
N ILE A 351 -11.50 -6.67 11.32
CA ILE A 351 -12.37 -7.26 12.34
C ILE A 351 -13.10 -6.13 13.07
N VAL A 352 -14.41 -6.01 12.84
CA VAL A 352 -15.27 -5.06 13.53
C VAL A 352 -15.94 -5.78 14.69
N ASN A 353 -15.46 -5.51 15.90
CA ASN A 353 -15.93 -6.14 17.14
C ASN A 353 -17.07 -5.35 17.79
N SER A 354 -17.45 -5.76 18.99
CA SER A 354 -18.64 -5.23 19.65
C SER A 354 -18.63 -3.72 19.86
N GLY A 355 -19.66 -3.07 19.32
CA GLY A 355 -19.81 -1.62 19.31
C GLY A 355 -18.87 -0.90 18.33
N GLY A 356 -18.03 -1.64 17.59
CA GLY A 356 -17.17 -1.13 16.54
C GLY A 356 -17.98 -0.66 15.33
N VAL A 357 -17.52 0.39 14.67
CA VAL A 357 -18.11 0.86 13.40
C VAL A 357 -16.99 1.14 12.40
N LEU A 358 -17.04 0.47 11.27
CA LEU A 358 -16.23 0.77 10.10
C LEU A 358 -17.10 1.45 9.04
N THR A 359 -16.78 2.70 8.70
CA THR A 359 -17.46 3.45 7.64
C THR A 359 -16.54 3.60 6.44
N ILE A 360 -16.94 3.00 5.31
CA ILE A 360 -16.33 3.24 4.00
C ILE A 360 -17.01 4.47 3.40
N LYS A 361 -16.47 5.66 3.67
CA LYS A 361 -17.02 6.91 3.15
C LYS A 361 -16.60 7.12 1.71
N GLN A 362 -15.32 6.96 1.42
CA GLN A 362 -14.74 7.06 0.07
C GLN A 362 -13.53 6.13 -0.02
N GLY A 363 -13.02 5.91 -1.23
CA GLY A 363 -11.88 5.03 -1.49
C GLY A 363 -12.26 3.56 -1.60
N THR A 364 -11.24 2.70 -1.66
CA THR A 364 -11.43 1.25 -1.77
C THR A 364 -10.54 0.52 -0.77
N LEU A 365 -11.03 -0.63 -0.29
CA LEU A 365 -10.19 -1.62 0.36
C LEU A 365 -9.60 -2.49 -0.74
N LEU A 366 -8.30 -2.75 -0.70
CA LEU A 366 -7.61 -3.50 -1.75
C LEU A 366 -6.37 -4.21 -1.18
N ASN A 367 -5.68 -4.96 -2.03
CA ASN A 367 -4.29 -5.38 -1.78
C ASN A 367 -3.45 -4.88 -2.96
N TYR A 368 -2.52 -3.94 -2.73
CA TYR A 368 -1.74 -3.32 -3.82
C TYR A 368 -0.85 -4.32 -4.57
N CYS A 369 -0.62 -5.50 -3.98
CA CYS A 369 0.23 -6.55 -4.54
C CYS A 369 -0.59 -7.57 -5.34
N GLY A 370 -1.92 -7.39 -5.43
CA GLY A 370 -2.83 -8.28 -6.17
C GLY A 370 -3.14 -9.59 -5.45
N HIS A 371 -2.70 -9.76 -4.20
CA HIS A 371 -2.92 -10.98 -3.42
C HIS A 371 -4.34 -11.07 -2.84
N ALA A 372 -4.73 -12.27 -2.40
CA ALA A 372 -5.92 -12.46 -1.57
C ALA A 372 -5.68 -11.98 -0.15
N TRP A 373 -6.71 -11.43 0.49
CA TRP A 373 -6.75 -11.18 1.93
C TRP A 373 -8.08 -11.68 2.48
N LYS A 374 -8.19 -11.82 3.80
CA LYS A 374 -9.29 -12.56 4.46
C LYS A 374 -10.61 -11.79 4.54
N GLY A 375 -10.63 -10.58 4.03
CA GLY A 375 -11.83 -9.74 3.98
C GLY A 375 -12.24 -9.17 5.35
N ILE A 376 -13.52 -8.85 5.46
CA ILE A 376 -14.07 -8.16 6.64
C ILE A 376 -14.93 -9.13 7.45
N GLU A 377 -14.75 -9.15 8.76
CA GLU A 377 -15.68 -9.75 9.71
C GLU A 377 -16.33 -8.70 10.58
N VAL A 378 -17.65 -8.79 10.73
CA VAL A 378 -18.44 -7.94 11.61
C VAL A 378 -19.15 -8.80 12.65
N ASN A 379 -18.85 -8.57 13.92
CA ASN A 379 -19.29 -9.38 15.05
C ASN A 379 -20.12 -8.56 16.04
N ASP A 380 -21.03 -9.21 16.78
CA ASP A 380 -21.72 -8.71 18.01
C ASP A 380 -21.98 -7.20 18.06
N ARG A 381 -23.04 -6.70 17.42
CA ARG A 381 -23.41 -5.26 17.41
C ARG A 381 -22.39 -4.31 16.76
N GLY A 382 -21.28 -4.84 16.23
CA GLY A 382 -20.41 -4.13 15.30
C GLY A 382 -21.13 -3.82 13.99
N ALA A 383 -20.65 -2.81 13.26
CA ALA A 383 -21.24 -2.42 11.98
C ALA A 383 -20.20 -2.13 10.89
N LEU A 384 -20.46 -2.65 9.69
CA LEU A 384 -19.86 -2.18 8.45
C LEU A 384 -20.86 -1.27 7.73
N VAL A 385 -20.48 -0.02 7.49
CA VAL A 385 -21.31 0.99 6.81
C VAL A 385 -20.67 1.32 5.47
N ILE A 386 -21.39 1.06 4.39
CA ILE A 386 -21.02 1.41 3.02
C ILE A 386 -21.75 2.70 2.64
N ASP A 387 -21.02 3.80 2.57
CA ASP A 387 -21.57 5.16 2.37
C ASP A 387 -21.23 5.77 0.99
N SER A 388 -20.43 5.07 0.18
CA SER A 388 -20.21 5.40 -1.23
C SER A 388 -20.07 4.14 -2.08
N PHE A 389 -19.51 4.23 -3.28
CA PHE A 389 -19.44 3.17 -4.29
C PHE A 389 -18.13 2.33 -4.20
N PRO A 390 -17.85 1.53 -3.16
CA PRO A 390 -16.65 0.71 -3.17
C PRO A 390 -16.83 -0.46 -4.13
N TYR A 391 -15.71 -0.87 -4.71
CA TYR A 391 -15.55 -2.22 -5.20
C TYR A 391 -15.38 -3.15 -3.98
N VAL A 392 -16.12 -4.24 -3.97
CA VAL A 392 -15.98 -5.33 -3.01
C VAL A 392 -15.41 -6.51 -3.78
N ASP A 393 -14.09 -6.67 -3.73
CA ASP A 393 -13.34 -7.77 -4.37
C ASP A 393 -12.74 -8.75 -3.33
N PHE A 394 -13.31 -8.72 -2.13
CA PHE A 394 -12.94 -9.49 -0.95
C PHE A 394 -14.21 -10.00 -0.24
N PRO A 395 -14.10 -11.05 0.58
CA PRO A 395 -15.25 -11.57 1.31
C PRO A 395 -15.68 -10.63 2.45
N VAL A 396 -16.98 -10.54 2.70
CA VAL A 396 -17.56 -9.81 3.83
C VAL A 396 -18.46 -10.76 4.60
N TYR A 397 -18.15 -10.99 5.87
CA TYR A 397 -18.93 -11.85 6.76
C TYR A 397 -19.60 -11.02 7.85
N ILE A 398 -20.92 -11.08 7.91
CA ILE A 398 -21.73 -10.46 8.95
C ILE A 398 -22.21 -11.57 9.88
N LYS A 399 -21.50 -11.71 10.99
CA LYS A 399 -21.68 -12.79 11.95
C LYS A 399 -22.71 -12.43 13.01
N ASN A 400 -22.99 -13.36 13.92
CA ASN A 400 -23.99 -13.22 14.98
C ASN A 400 -23.94 -11.85 15.68
N GLY A 401 -25.02 -11.08 15.50
CA GLY A 401 -25.21 -9.74 16.06
C GLY A 401 -24.59 -8.59 15.25
N GLY A 402 -23.67 -8.86 14.32
CA GLY A 402 -23.06 -7.85 13.45
C GLY A 402 -24.06 -7.25 12.45
N THR A 403 -23.77 -6.07 11.91
CA THR A 403 -24.66 -5.38 10.95
C THR A 403 -23.92 -4.91 9.70
N LEU A 404 -24.43 -5.22 8.51
CA LEU A 404 -24.10 -4.51 7.27
C LEU A 404 -25.14 -3.42 7.01
N VAL A 405 -24.68 -2.20 6.75
CA VAL A 405 -25.51 -1.05 6.39
C VAL A 405 -25.08 -0.52 5.02
N ILE A 406 -26.00 -0.52 4.05
CA ILE A 406 -25.84 0.15 2.75
C ILE A 406 -26.65 1.44 2.78
N ARG A 407 -25.97 2.58 2.68
CA ARG A 407 -26.57 3.93 2.79
C ARG A 407 -27.32 4.35 1.55
N SER A 408 -28.19 5.36 1.70
CA SER A 408 -29.01 5.86 0.59
C SER A 408 -28.17 6.27 -0.62
N ASN A 409 -28.70 6.02 -1.81
CA ASN A 409 -28.05 6.35 -3.09
C ASN A 409 -26.69 5.66 -3.31
N THR A 410 -26.47 4.52 -2.63
CA THR A 410 -25.22 3.77 -2.71
C THR A 410 -25.40 2.47 -3.49
N THR A 411 -24.37 2.07 -4.25
CA THR A 411 -24.35 0.81 -4.97
C THR A 411 -22.97 0.16 -4.86
N PRO A 412 -22.73 -0.73 -3.86
CA PRO A 412 -21.52 -1.55 -3.85
C PRO A 412 -21.46 -2.45 -5.10
N TYR A 413 -20.27 -2.53 -5.68
CA TYR A 413 -19.97 -3.41 -6.82
C TYR A 413 -19.18 -4.61 -6.32
N VAL A 414 -19.85 -5.75 -6.16
CA VAL A 414 -19.23 -7.01 -5.77
C VAL A 414 -18.71 -7.70 -7.02
N ARG A 415 -17.41 -7.97 -7.07
CA ARG A 415 -16.73 -8.48 -8.27
C ARG A 415 -15.58 -9.41 -7.92
N ASP A 416 -15.01 -10.06 -8.93
CA ASP A 416 -13.85 -10.93 -8.78
C ASP A 416 -14.07 -11.97 -7.67
N ARG A 417 -13.31 -11.88 -6.57
CA ARG A 417 -13.42 -12.80 -5.41
C ARG A 417 -14.38 -12.32 -4.33
N GLY A 418 -15.04 -11.19 -4.54
CA GLY A 418 -15.95 -10.60 -3.58
C GLY A 418 -17.26 -11.38 -3.45
N PHE A 419 -17.73 -11.49 -2.21
CA PHE A 419 -19.07 -11.92 -1.86
C PHE A 419 -19.45 -11.33 -0.50
N ILE A 420 -20.74 -11.26 -0.21
CA ILE A 420 -21.27 -10.79 1.06
C ILE A 420 -22.08 -11.92 1.67
N ASP A 421 -21.77 -12.27 2.90
CA ASP A 421 -22.43 -13.35 3.63
C ASP A 421 -23.04 -12.82 4.93
N ILE A 422 -24.37 -12.90 5.01
CA ILE A 422 -25.14 -12.57 6.21
C ILE A 422 -25.48 -13.87 6.93
N GLU A 423 -24.60 -14.25 7.85
CA GLU A 423 -24.72 -15.50 8.61
C GLU A 423 -25.91 -15.47 9.59
N SER A 424 -26.21 -16.62 10.20
CA SER A 424 -27.27 -16.73 11.20
C SER A 424 -27.03 -15.76 12.37
N GLY A 425 -28.06 -14.96 12.70
CA GLY A 425 -27.98 -13.89 13.69
C GLY A 425 -27.34 -12.59 13.20
N GLY A 426 -26.79 -12.54 11.98
CA GLY A 426 -26.31 -11.33 11.34
C GLY A 426 -27.45 -10.42 10.86
N PHE A 427 -27.20 -9.12 10.79
CA PHE A 427 -28.18 -8.11 10.40
C PHE A 427 -27.84 -7.46 9.06
N PHE A 428 -28.84 -7.31 8.21
CA PHE A 428 -28.75 -6.57 6.95
C PHE A 428 -29.67 -5.36 6.95
N CYS A 429 -29.10 -4.18 6.72
CA CYS A 429 -29.81 -2.92 6.57
C CYS A 429 -29.46 -2.27 5.23
N MET A 430 -30.49 -1.85 4.51
CA MET A 430 -30.35 -1.08 3.28
C MET A 430 -31.30 0.11 3.31
N ASP A 431 -30.76 1.30 3.07
CA ASP A 431 -31.52 2.55 2.98
C ASP A 431 -32.11 2.74 1.56
N SER A 432 -32.97 3.75 1.40
CA SER A 432 -33.69 4.02 0.13
C SER A 432 -32.75 4.36 -1.04
N ASN A 433 -33.18 4.01 -2.26
CA ASN A 433 -32.44 4.24 -3.52
C ASN A 433 -31.06 3.59 -3.55
N SER A 434 -30.88 2.49 -2.83
CA SER A 434 -29.62 1.74 -2.80
C SER A 434 -29.78 0.43 -3.56
N TYR A 435 -28.69 -0.07 -4.12
CA TYR A 435 -28.67 -1.30 -4.91
C TYR A 435 -27.47 -2.16 -4.53
N VAL A 436 -27.53 -3.45 -4.84
CA VAL A 436 -26.33 -4.30 -4.88
C VAL A 436 -26.07 -4.69 -6.34
N ASN A 437 -24.83 -4.53 -6.79
CA ASN A 437 -24.42 -4.95 -8.12
C ASN A 437 -23.43 -6.11 -8.01
N LEU A 438 -23.80 -7.30 -8.47
CA LEU A 438 -22.97 -8.50 -8.44
C LEU A 438 -22.50 -8.82 -9.86
N LEU A 439 -21.19 -8.73 -10.12
CA LEU A 439 -20.68 -8.68 -11.50
C LEU A 439 -20.32 -10.05 -12.11
N GLY A 440 -20.47 -11.14 -11.37
CA GLY A 440 -20.12 -12.48 -11.82
C GLY A 440 -20.86 -13.56 -11.05
N PHE A 441 -20.87 -14.79 -11.59
CA PHE A 441 -21.65 -15.91 -11.03
C PHE A 441 -21.21 -16.31 -9.61
N SER A 442 -19.95 -16.02 -9.23
CA SER A 442 -19.40 -16.26 -7.90
C SER A 442 -19.56 -15.07 -6.95
N ASN A 443 -20.08 -13.94 -7.43
CA ASN A 443 -20.35 -12.75 -6.63
C ASN A 443 -21.78 -12.84 -6.14
N VAL A 444 -21.94 -13.08 -4.85
CA VAL A 444 -23.25 -13.34 -4.25
C VAL A 444 -23.48 -12.46 -3.04
N LEU A 445 -24.77 -12.28 -2.72
CA LEU A 445 -25.22 -11.86 -1.41
C LEU A 445 -25.99 -13.04 -0.79
N ASN A 446 -25.36 -13.71 0.16
CA ASN A 446 -25.95 -14.81 0.91
C ASN A 446 -26.70 -14.29 2.13
N ILE A 447 -27.90 -14.82 2.34
CA ILE A 447 -28.79 -14.49 3.45
C ILE A 447 -29.17 -15.81 4.11
N HIS A 448 -28.44 -16.16 5.16
CA HIS A 448 -28.59 -17.47 5.83
C HIS A 448 -29.87 -17.54 6.67
N GLN A 449 -30.34 -18.76 6.94
CA GLN A 449 -31.46 -18.97 7.85
C GLN A 449 -31.12 -18.42 9.24
N GLY A 450 -31.99 -17.54 9.75
CA GLY A 450 -31.81 -16.88 11.04
C GLY A 450 -31.09 -15.52 10.96
N SER A 451 -30.68 -15.07 9.77
CA SER A 451 -30.33 -13.67 9.55
C SER A 451 -31.54 -12.75 9.77
N GLN A 452 -31.28 -11.47 10.04
CA GLN A 452 -32.29 -10.49 10.40
C GLN A 452 -32.19 -9.25 9.50
N PHE A 453 -33.32 -8.58 9.26
CA PHE A 453 -33.37 -7.31 8.55
C PHE A 453 -33.52 -6.16 9.56
N GLY A 454 -32.72 -5.12 9.37
CA GLY A 454 -32.65 -3.98 10.29
C GLY A 454 -31.22 -3.72 10.76
N ASN A 455 -31.10 -2.96 11.86
CA ASN A 455 -29.82 -2.53 12.39
C ASN A 455 -29.73 -2.86 13.89
N ASN A 456 -28.72 -3.65 14.26
CA ASN A 456 -28.47 -4.02 15.65
C ASN A 456 -27.36 -3.17 16.29
N SER A 457 -26.70 -2.31 15.51
CA SER A 457 -25.66 -1.43 16.02
C SER A 457 -26.25 -0.19 16.69
N GLN A 458 -25.90 0.01 17.95
CA GLN A 458 -26.33 1.18 18.74
C GLN A 458 -25.65 2.48 18.30
N ARG A 459 -24.56 2.39 17.53
CA ARG A 459 -23.74 3.55 17.11
C ARG A 459 -23.99 3.97 15.66
N VAL A 460 -24.88 3.28 14.96
CA VAL A 460 -25.26 3.62 13.59
C VAL A 460 -26.74 3.96 13.57
N THR A 461 -27.09 5.12 13.02
CA THR A 461 -28.48 5.47 12.69
C THR A 461 -28.69 5.21 11.21
N ALA A 462 -29.64 4.35 10.86
CA ALA A 462 -30.00 4.01 9.48
C ALA A 462 -31.52 3.83 9.37
N SER A 463 -32.05 4.05 8.18
CA SER A 463 -33.48 4.00 7.89
C SER A 463 -33.97 2.56 7.71
N CYS A 464 -33.10 1.70 7.14
CA CYS A 464 -33.35 0.28 6.87
C CYS A 464 -34.72 0.02 6.25
N VAL A 465 -34.93 0.54 5.03
CA VAL A 465 -36.23 0.44 4.35
C VAL A 465 -36.54 -0.99 3.85
N VAL A 466 -35.52 -1.84 3.76
CA VAL A 466 -35.65 -3.26 3.43
C VAL A 466 -35.93 -4.07 4.70
N SER A 467 -37.00 -4.86 4.67
CA SER A 467 -37.47 -5.71 5.78
C SER A 467 -37.45 -7.21 5.47
N ASN A 468 -37.25 -7.58 4.20
CA ASN A 468 -37.15 -8.98 3.76
C ASN A 468 -36.37 -9.09 2.43
N PRO A 469 -35.90 -10.29 2.03
CA PRO A 469 -35.02 -10.46 0.88
C PRO A 469 -35.62 -9.99 -0.45
N SER A 470 -36.94 -10.09 -0.64
CA SER A 470 -37.58 -9.72 -1.91
C SER A 470 -37.62 -8.22 -2.18
N GLN A 471 -37.32 -7.40 -1.16
CA GLN A 471 -37.21 -5.94 -1.27
C GLN A 471 -35.79 -5.46 -1.61
N ILE A 472 -34.80 -6.36 -1.66
CA ILE A 472 -33.42 -5.99 -2.00
C ILE A 472 -33.37 -5.66 -3.48
N SER A 473 -33.00 -4.41 -3.79
CA SER A 473 -32.88 -3.96 -5.18
C SER A 473 -31.52 -4.39 -5.74
N GLN A 474 -31.55 -5.14 -6.85
CA GLN A 474 -30.36 -5.44 -7.65
C GLN A 474 -30.20 -4.42 -8.77
N TYR A 475 -28.96 -4.14 -9.13
CA TYR A 475 -28.66 -3.30 -10.29
C TYR A 475 -29.06 -4.03 -11.60
N PRO A 476 -29.54 -3.33 -12.66
CA PRO A 476 -30.08 -3.98 -13.87
C PRO A 476 -29.11 -4.85 -14.68
N TYR A 477 -27.81 -4.69 -14.49
CA TYR A 477 -26.75 -5.42 -15.21
C TYR A 477 -25.95 -6.33 -14.27
N ASN A 478 -26.66 -7.24 -13.63
CA ASN A 478 -26.14 -8.14 -12.60
C ASN A 478 -26.01 -9.57 -13.16
N TYR A 479 -24.86 -10.22 -12.90
CA TYR A 479 -24.56 -11.59 -13.31
C TYR A 479 -24.43 -12.56 -12.13
N GLY A 480 -24.50 -12.05 -10.90
CA GLY A 480 -24.51 -12.82 -9.67
C GLY A 480 -25.92 -13.03 -9.10
N THR A 481 -26.00 -13.56 -7.88
CA THR A 481 -27.28 -13.94 -7.26
C THR A 481 -27.40 -13.46 -5.82
N ILE A 482 -28.64 -13.12 -5.41
CA ILE A 482 -28.99 -13.04 -3.99
C ILE A 482 -29.54 -14.41 -3.60
N ASN A 483 -28.89 -15.04 -2.63
CA ASN A 483 -29.20 -16.39 -2.19
C ASN A 483 -29.88 -16.33 -0.82
N VAL A 484 -31.03 -16.97 -0.68
CA VAL A 484 -31.77 -17.02 0.59
C VAL A 484 -31.87 -18.48 1.01
N PHE A 485 -31.24 -18.84 2.13
CA PHE A 485 -31.06 -20.23 2.55
C PHE A 485 -32.29 -20.69 3.33
N THR A 486 -33.39 -20.99 2.63
CA THR A 486 -34.64 -21.47 3.25
C THR A 486 -34.81 -22.97 3.22
N ASP A 487 -34.15 -23.65 2.29
CA ASP A 487 -34.39 -25.06 1.97
C ASP A 487 -33.08 -25.82 1.76
N HIS A 488 -33.13 -27.15 1.95
CA HIS A 488 -32.04 -28.03 1.55
C HIS A 488 -32.02 -28.22 0.03
N THR A 489 -30.83 -28.39 -0.53
CA THR A 489 -30.64 -28.57 -1.96
C THR A 489 -30.21 -30.01 -2.26
N TYR A 490 -30.93 -30.66 -3.19
CA TYR A 490 -30.67 -32.03 -3.60
C TYR A 490 -30.27 -32.08 -5.08
N ILE A 491 -29.09 -32.61 -5.37
CA ILE A 491 -28.56 -32.79 -6.72
C ILE A 491 -28.54 -34.30 -7.00
N GLN A 492 -29.45 -34.72 -7.87
CA GLN A 492 -29.64 -36.13 -8.22
C GLN A 492 -30.16 -36.23 -9.65
N ASN A 493 -29.62 -37.18 -10.40
CA ASN A 493 -29.93 -37.39 -11.81
C ASN A 493 -29.77 -36.10 -12.63
N GLU A 494 -28.65 -35.40 -12.41
CA GLU A 494 -28.37 -34.09 -12.99
C GLU A 494 -26.91 -34.02 -13.46
N THR A 495 -26.67 -33.37 -14.61
CA THR A 495 -25.34 -33.05 -15.11
C THR A 495 -25.17 -31.53 -15.11
N LEU A 496 -24.19 -31.03 -14.36
CA LEU A 496 -23.83 -29.62 -14.25
C LEU A 496 -22.78 -29.31 -15.33
N SER A 497 -23.20 -28.63 -16.40
CA SER A 497 -22.38 -28.38 -17.60
C SER A 497 -21.70 -27.01 -17.66
N ASP A 498 -22.13 -26.08 -16.81
CA ASP A 498 -21.77 -24.65 -16.91
C ASP A 498 -21.27 -24.12 -15.56
N GLN A 499 -20.95 -22.82 -15.52
CA GLN A 499 -20.69 -22.11 -14.27
C GLN A 499 -21.96 -22.05 -13.44
N ARG A 500 -21.93 -22.59 -12.21
CA ARG A 500 -23.09 -22.59 -11.32
C ARG A 500 -22.71 -22.28 -9.88
N TYR A 501 -23.53 -21.44 -9.26
CA TYR A 501 -23.56 -21.25 -7.82
C TYR A 501 -24.75 -22.04 -7.26
N ILE A 502 -24.49 -23.01 -6.40
CA ILE A 502 -25.52 -23.86 -5.81
C ILE A 502 -25.46 -23.67 -4.30
N PHE A 503 -26.58 -23.22 -3.73
CA PHE A 503 -26.71 -22.92 -2.31
C PHE A 503 -27.84 -23.72 -1.67
N GLY A 504 -27.81 -23.88 -0.36
CA GLY A 504 -28.88 -24.52 0.42
C GLY A 504 -28.54 -24.61 1.90
N ILE A 505 -29.54 -24.89 2.75
CA ILE A 505 -29.30 -25.14 4.19
C ILE A 505 -28.27 -26.27 4.35
N ASP A 506 -28.58 -27.41 3.72
CA ASP A 506 -27.65 -28.48 3.44
C ASP A 506 -27.66 -28.76 1.95
N ILE A 507 -26.55 -29.27 1.42
CA ILE A 507 -26.46 -29.72 0.03
C ILE A 507 -26.18 -31.22 0.02
N PHE A 508 -27.05 -31.97 -0.65
CA PHE A 508 -26.86 -33.41 -0.87
C PHE A 508 -26.66 -33.66 -2.36
N ALA A 509 -25.56 -34.29 -2.75
CA ALA A 509 -25.26 -34.63 -4.13
C ALA A 509 -24.92 -36.12 -4.26
N GLY A 510 -25.64 -36.84 -5.11
CA GLY A 510 -25.42 -38.27 -5.31
C GLY A 510 -26.56 -38.95 -6.06
N SER A 511 -26.53 -40.28 -6.12
CA SER A 511 -27.45 -41.05 -6.96
C SER A 511 -28.84 -41.29 -6.37
N ASN A 512 -28.97 -41.26 -5.05
CA ASN A 512 -30.20 -41.55 -4.31
C ASN A 512 -30.28 -40.74 -2.99
N VAL A 513 -29.98 -39.44 -3.08
CA VAL A 513 -30.02 -38.49 -1.96
C VAL A 513 -31.42 -37.94 -1.67
N THR A 514 -32.39 -38.14 -2.56
CA THR A 514 -33.78 -37.72 -2.35
C THR A 514 -34.78 -38.60 -3.09
N THR A 515 -35.99 -38.73 -2.54
CA THR A 515 -37.14 -39.39 -3.19
C THR A 515 -37.91 -38.46 -4.13
N LEU A 516 -37.59 -37.16 -4.15
CA LEU A 516 -38.29 -36.16 -4.97
C LEU A 516 -37.79 -36.11 -6.42
N LYS A 517 -36.61 -36.68 -6.69
CA LYS A 517 -35.99 -36.75 -8.02
C LYS A 517 -35.81 -38.21 -8.43
N PRO A 518 -35.79 -38.55 -9.74
CA PRO A 518 -35.44 -39.88 -10.21
C PRO A 518 -34.05 -40.28 -9.73
N ILE A 519 -33.82 -41.57 -9.45
CA ILE A 519 -32.51 -42.10 -9.08
C ILE A 519 -31.56 -41.97 -10.28
N GLY A 520 -30.36 -41.43 -10.06
CA GLY A 520 -29.35 -41.25 -11.10
C GLY A 520 -28.21 -40.35 -10.63
N PRO A 521 -27.01 -40.43 -11.24
CA PRO A 521 -25.82 -39.75 -10.75
C PRO A 521 -25.93 -38.22 -10.76
N ALA A 522 -25.14 -37.58 -9.90
CA ALA A 522 -24.89 -36.15 -9.94
C ALA A 522 -23.51 -35.93 -10.55
N ILE A 523 -23.46 -35.34 -11.75
CA ILE A 523 -22.23 -35.27 -12.55
C ILE A 523 -21.82 -33.81 -12.73
N ILE A 524 -20.57 -33.47 -12.42
CA ILE A 524 -19.94 -32.23 -12.86
C ILE A 524 -19.23 -32.51 -14.18
N ALA A 525 -19.69 -31.90 -15.27
CA ALA A 525 -19.17 -32.16 -16.60
C ALA A 525 -17.80 -31.52 -16.83
N SER A 526 -17.08 -32.01 -17.84
CA SER A 526 -15.83 -31.39 -18.29
C SER A 526 -16.02 -29.90 -18.62
N GLY A 527 -15.20 -29.04 -18.03
CA GLY A 527 -15.24 -27.58 -18.24
C GLY A 527 -16.23 -26.83 -17.34
N ALA A 528 -17.09 -27.53 -16.58
CA ALA A 528 -17.97 -26.90 -15.61
C ALA A 528 -17.19 -26.40 -14.39
N ASN A 529 -17.67 -25.32 -13.79
CA ASN A 529 -17.14 -24.75 -12.55
C ASN A 529 -18.29 -24.51 -11.57
N VAL A 530 -18.35 -25.31 -10.52
CA VAL A 530 -19.48 -25.32 -9.59
C VAL A 530 -19.04 -24.88 -8.20
N ILE A 531 -19.78 -23.96 -7.60
CA ILE A 531 -19.61 -23.58 -6.20
C ILE A 531 -20.76 -24.20 -5.42
N PHE A 532 -20.43 -25.07 -4.45
CA PHE A 532 -21.38 -25.54 -3.45
C PHE A 532 -21.21 -24.71 -2.19
N ASP A 533 -22.28 -24.09 -1.74
CA ASP A 533 -22.29 -23.21 -0.58
C ASP A 533 -23.43 -23.62 0.35
N ALA A 534 -23.09 -24.31 1.44
CA ALA A 534 -24.09 -24.80 2.39
C ALA A 534 -23.99 -24.04 3.70
N GLN A 535 -25.14 -23.73 4.30
CA GLN A 535 -25.14 -23.12 5.63
C GLN A 535 -24.58 -24.06 6.70
N TYR A 536 -24.82 -25.38 6.58
CA TYR A 536 -24.36 -26.36 7.56
C TYR A 536 -23.50 -27.47 6.94
N GLU A 537 -24.07 -28.31 6.04
CA GLU A 537 -23.35 -29.48 5.53
C GLU A 537 -23.46 -29.66 4.02
N ILE A 538 -22.35 -30.12 3.41
CA ILE A 538 -22.31 -30.64 2.04
C ILE A 538 -22.03 -32.13 2.10
N THR A 539 -23.02 -32.95 1.74
CA THR A 539 -22.91 -34.40 1.66
C THR A 539 -22.74 -34.84 0.20
N LEU A 540 -21.55 -35.36 -0.13
CA LEU A 540 -21.26 -35.99 -1.43
C LEU A 540 -21.38 -37.51 -1.28
N ASP A 541 -22.52 -38.07 -1.70
CA ASP A 541 -22.84 -39.49 -1.57
C ASP A 541 -22.49 -40.28 -2.85
N LYS A 542 -22.66 -41.60 -2.80
CA LYS A 542 -22.41 -42.50 -3.93
C LYS A 542 -23.13 -42.03 -5.19
N GLY A 543 -22.37 -41.92 -6.28
CA GLY A 543 -22.85 -41.46 -7.58
C GLY A 543 -22.71 -39.95 -7.79
N PHE A 544 -22.01 -39.25 -6.90
CA PHE A 544 -21.38 -37.97 -7.23
C PHE A 544 -20.10 -38.21 -8.04
N GLU A 545 -20.01 -37.61 -9.22
CA GLU A 545 -18.91 -37.80 -10.15
C GLU A 545 -18.42 -36.45 -10.70
N VAL A 546 -17.10 -36.28 -10.81
CA VAL A 546 -16.49 -35.12 -11.47
C VAL A 546 -15.72 -35.63 -12.68
N GLN A 547 -16.17 -35.24 -13.87
CA GLN A 547 -15.48 -35.59 -15.11
C GLN A 547 -14.15 -34.85 -15.21
N SER A 548 -13.20 -35.43 -15.94
CA SER A 548 -11.90 -34.80 -16.19
C SER A 548 -12.09 -33.39 -16.79
N GLY A 549 -11.52 -32.38 -16.13
CA GLY A 549 -11.63 -30.97 -16.54
C GLY A 549 -12.83 -30.23 -15.94
N GLY A 550 -13.75 -30.92 -15.24
CA GLY A 550 -14.73 -30.30 -14.36
C GLY A 550 -14.09 -29.95 -13.02
N GLN A 551 -14.57 -28.90 -12.37
CA GLN A 551 -14.09 -28.47 -11.06
C GLN A 551 -15.23 -27.99 -10.17
N PHE A 552 -15.00 -28.11 -8.86
CA PHE A 552 -15.89 -27.51 -7.87
C PHE A 552 -15.11 -27.01 -6.66
N GLU A 553 -15.71 -26.06 -5.95
CA GLU A 553 -15.29 -25.62 -4.64
C GLU A 553 -16.45 -25.70 -3.65
N THR A 554 -16.11 -25.82 -2.38
CA THR A 554 -17.06 -25.80 -1.26
C THR A 554 -16.83 -24.56 -0.43
N ARG A 555 -17.91 -23.89 -0.04
CA ARG A 555 -17.90 -22.74 0.87
C ARG A 555 -18.67 -23.07 2.14
#